data_AF-A0A414ZQ52-F1
#
_entry.id   AF-A0A414ZQ52-F1
#
_cell.length_a   1.000
_cell.length_b   1.000
_cell.length_c   1.000
_cell.angle_alpha   90.00
_cell.angle_beta   90.00
_cell.angle_gamma   90.00
#
_symmetry.space_group_name_H-M   'P 1'
#
loop_
_entity.id
_entity.type
_entity.pdbx_description
1 polymer ?
#
loop_
_entity_poly.entity_id
_entity_poly.type
_entity_poly.pdbx_seq_one_letter_code
_entity_poly.pdbx_strand_id
1 'polypeptide(L)'
;MARQKDENREKAKQLFLDSDGLMKNTEIAEALGIDSAKVRKWKCVDKWNDALENKPKKRGGQKGNKNAKGHGAPVRNKNAETHGAYSKVYFDELSEDEKALIESVTLDTGENTLRELQSLIAKEKDLEKRIKELNTDTTGNLYTDKVVEMRTPGKEGEDADPYGAYNEDGKDAPQGPALSVAMETTIKSSAFERAMKLEDQLNKVHGRIIKLLDTIKSYELEQRRITLEEKRYALMKQKISGEYDVDPDTGEIDDSYTEDSEDGEV
;
A
#
# COMPACT_ATOMS: atom_id res chain seq x y z
N MET A 1 24.02 2.76 -67.32
CA MET A 1 24.50 2.63 -65.92
C MET A 1 23.67 3.57 -65.05
N ALA A 2 23.05 3.09 -63.97
CA ALA A 2 22.26 3.94 -63.07
C ALA A 2 23.20 4.91 -62.32
N ARG A 3 22.83 6.19 -62.19
CA ARG A 3 23.61 7.19 -61.43
C ARG A 3 23.69 6.78 -59.97
N GLN A 4 24.86 6.97 -59.35
CA GLN A 4 25.12 6.72 -57.94
C GLN A 4 24.13 7.52 -57.07
N LYS A 5 23.57 6.89 -56.02
CA LYS A 5 22.62 7.54 -55.12
C LYS A 5 23.35 8.61 -54.29
N ASP A 6 22.75 9.78 -54.20
CA ASP A 6 23.23 10.91 -53.40
C ASP A 6 23.11 10.57 -51.90
N GLU A 7 24.20 10.70 -51.13
CA GLU A 7 24.23 10.37 -49.70
C GLU A 7 23.22 11.20 -48.88
N ASN A 8 22.94 12.42 -49.33
CA ASN A 8 22.00 13.30 -48.65
C ASN A 8 20.54 12.87 -48.83
N ARG A 9 20.24 12.01 -49.80
CA ARG A 9 18.89 11.48 -50.03
C ARG A 9 18.42 10.61 -48.87
N GLU A 10 19.31 9.80 -48.30
CA GLU A 10 19.00 8.93 -47.17
C GLU A 10 18.89 9.72 -45.87
N LYS A 11 19.78 10.69 -45.64
CA LYS A 11 19.72 11.61 -44.49
C LYS A 11 18.43 12.44 -44.50
N ALA A 12 18.02 12.95 -45.66
CA ALA A 12 16.77 13.69 -45.82
C ALA A 12 15.54 12.82 -45.51
N LYS A 13 15.56 11.54 -45.91
CA LYS A 13 14.50 10.57 -45.61
C LYS A 13 14.42 10.30 -44.10
N GLN A 14 15.57 10.13 -43.44
CA GLN A 14 15.64 9.93 -41.99
C GLN A 14 15.06 11.13 -41.22
N LEU A 15 15.48 12.36 -41.54
CA LEU A 15 14.94 13.57 -40.91
C LEU A 15 13.41 13.68 -41.05
N PHE A 16 12.87 13.36 -42.22
CA PHE A 16 11.43 13.33 -42.45
C PHE A 16 10.73 12.28 -41.59
N LEU A 17 11.24 11.05 -41.55
CA LEU A 17 10.67 9.95 -40.76
C LEU A 17 10.79 10.17 -39.24
N ASP A 18 11.88 10.78 -38.77
CA ASP A 18 12.10 11.09 -37.36
C ASP A 18 11.19 12.22 -36.86
N SER A 19 10.83 13.14 -37.75
CA SER A 19 9.84 14.18 -37.48
C SER A 19 8.39 13.69 -37.54
N ASP A 20 8.15 12.40 -37.77
CA ASP A 20 6.84 11.82 -38.08
C ASP A 20 6.11 12.58 -39.21
N GLY A 21 6.88 13.09 -40.19
CA GLY A 21 6.37 13.83 -41.33
C GLY A 21 6.02 15.30 -41.08
N LEU A 22 6.30 15.83 -39.89
CA LEU A 22 6.00 17.22 -39.51
C LEU A 22 7.02 18.24 -40.05
N MET A 23 8.27 17.82 -40.28
CA MET A 23 9.32 18.72 -40.77
C MET A 23 9.05 19.12 -42.22
N LYS A 24 9.13 20.42 -42.52
CA LYS A 24 8.87 20.94 -43.87
C LYS A 24 10.04 20.62 -44.80
N ASN A 25 9.75 20.52 -46.11
CA ASN A 25 10.80 20.29 -47.11
C ASN A 25 11.87 21.39 -47.13
N THR A 26 11.50 22.63 -46.75
CA THR A 26 12.42 23.77 -46.63
C THR A 26 13.39 23.59 -45.45
N GLU A 27 12.89 23.10 -44.32
CA GLU A 27 13.70 22.84 -43.12
C GLU A 27 14.68 21.68 -43.35
N ILE A 28 14.25 20.62 -44.05
CA ILE A 28 15.12 19.50 -44.45
C ILE A 28 16.19 19.97 -45.45
N ALA A 29 15.82 20.87 -46.36
CA ALA A 29 16.70 21.44 -47.37
C ALA A 29 17.79 22.33 -46.75
N GLU A 30 17.40 23.21 -45.83
CA GLU A 30 18.31 24.06 -45.04
C GLU A 30 19.28 23.22 -44.19
N ALA A 31 18.77 22.19 -43.50
CA ALA A 31 19.58 21.31 -42.66
C ALA A 31 20.66 20.54 -43.43
N LEU A 32 20.43 20.26 -44.73
CA LEU A 32 21.36 19.49 -45.57
C LEU A 32 22.08 20.35 -46.62
N GLY A 33 21.82 21.66 -46.68
CA GLY A 33 22.41 22.58 -47.67
C GLY A 33 22.03 22.27 -49.12
N ILE A 34 20.80 21.80 -49.35
CA ILE A 34 20.32 21.32 -50.66
C ILE A 34 19.09 22.11 -51.09
N ASP A 35 18.81 22.16 -52.40
CA ASP A 35 17.58 22.75 -52.91
C ASP A 35 16.31 21.96 -52.48
N SER A 36 15.31 22.71 -52.00
CA SER A 36 14.00 22.18 -51.58
C SER A 36 13.27 21.42 -52.69
N ALA A 37 13.46 21.78 -53.97
CA ALA A 37 12.86 21.07 -55.09
C ALA A 37 13.43 19.64 -55.22
N LYS A 38 14.70 19.43 -54.83
CA LYS A 38 15.36 18.12 -54.81
C LYS A 38 14.77 17.22 -53.72
N VAL A 39 14.54 17.75 -52.53
CA VAL A 39 13.86 17.04 -51.42
C VAL A 39 12.43 16.64 -51.83
N ARG A 40 11.68 17.55 -52.48
CA ARG A 40 10.33 17.27 -53.00
C ARG A 40 10.33 16.12 -54.01
N LYS A 41 11.30 16.12 -54.94
CA LYS A 41 11.45 15.05 -55.94
C LYS A 41 11.77 13.71 -55.28
N TRP A 42 12.70 13.67 -54.32
CA TRP A 42 13.04 12.45 -53.59
C TRP A 42 11.87 11.90 -52.78
N LYS A 43 11.14 12.78 -52.08
CA LYS A 43 9.94 12.41 -51.30
C LYS A 43 8.91 11.67 -52.16
N CYS A 44 8.72 12.10 -53.40
CA CYS A 44 7.82 11.47 -54.36
C CYS A 44 8.39 10.16 -54.94
N VAL A 45 9.64 10.16 -55.42
CA VAL A 45 10.26 8.99 -56.05
C VAL A 45 10.43 7.82 -55.08
N ASP A 46 10.82 8.11 -53.84
CA ASP A 46 11.06 7.09 -52.80
C ASP A 46 9.82 6.81 -51.93
N LYS A 47 8.67 7.41 -52.29
CA LYS A 47 7.39 7.22 -51.60
C LYS A 47 7.52 7.33 -50.07
N TRP A 48 8.08 8.45 -49.61
CA TRP A 48 8.36 8.62 -48.17
C TRP A 48 7.09 8.62 -47.32
N ASN A 49 5.94 9.01 -47.88
CA ASN A 49 4.65 8.93 -47.19
C ASN A 49 4.26 7.47 -46.92
N ASP A 50 4.41 6.57 -47.89
CA ASP A 50 4.19 5.13 -47.71
C ASP A 50 5.14 4.57 -46.63
N ALA A 51 6.40 5.03 -46.60
CA ALA A 51 7.35 4.64 -45.56
C ALA A 51 6.98 5.16 -44.17
N LEU A 52 6.31 6.31 -44.08
CA LEU A 52 5.79 6.89 -42.84
C LEU A 52 4.56 6.12 -42.34
N GLU A 53 3.63 5.77 -43.23
CA GLU A 53 2.43 4.98 -42.90
C GLU A 53 2.78 3.56 -42.43
N ASN A 54 3.81 2.95 -43.03
CA ASN A 54 4.29 1.62 -42.66
C ASN A 54 5.24 1.61 -41.46
N LYS A 55 5.53 2.77 -40.85
CA LYS A 55 6.35 2.85 -39.64
C LYS A 55 5.58 2.22 -38.48
N PRO A 56 6.20 1.34 -37.67
CA PRO A 56 5.53 0.77 -36.51
C PRO A 56 5.09 1.88 -35.57
N LYS A 57 3.77 1.95 -35.29
CA LYS A 57 3.20 2.94 -34.37
C LYS A 57 3.82 2.74 -32.99
N LYS A 58 4.43 3.79 -32.43
CA LYS A 58 4.93 3.76 -31.06
C LYS A 58 3.74 3.57 -30.10
N ARG A 59 3.93 2.76 -29.05
CA ARG A 59 2.94 2.61 -27.97
C ARG A 59 2.76 3.96 -27.26
N GLY A 60 1.53 4.45 -27.19
CA GLY A 60 1.19 5.71 -26.51
C GLY A 60 0.19 6.56 -27.30
N GLY A 61 -0.25 7.65 -26.70
CA GLY A 61 -1.07 8.66 -27.38
C GLY A 61 -0.29 9.36 -28.49
N GLN A 62 -1.01 9.92 -29.46
CA GLN A 62 -0.40 10.75 -30.52
C GLN A 62 0.38 11.91 -29.90
N LYS A 63 1.54 12.24 -30.48
CA LYS A 63 2.39 13.34 -30.01
C LYS A 63 1.61 14.65 -30.07
N GLY A 64 1.46 15.32 -28.93
CA GLY A 64 0.67 16.56 -28.79
C GLY A 64 -0.80 16.35 -28.40
N ASN A 65 -1.25 15.11 -28.19
CA ASN A 65 -2.60 14.84 -27.71
C ASN A 65 -2.81 15.40 -26.29
N LYS A 66 -3.81 16.28 -26.12
CA LYS A 66 -4.20 16.88 -24.83
C LYS A 66 -5.37 16.15 -24.16
N ASN A 67 -5.94 15.13 -24.79
CA ASN A 67 -7.14 14.44 -24.32
C ASN A 67 -6.96 13.68 -23.00
N ALA A 68 -5.72 13.43 -22.55
CA ALA A 68 -5.45 12.81 -21.25
C ALA A 68 -5.33 13.84 -20.11
N LYS A 69 -5.27 15.15 -20.41
CA LYS A 69 -5.07 16.19 -19.41
C LYS A 69 -6.33 16.31 -18.56
N GLY A 70 -6.26 15.91 -17.29
CA GLY A 70 -7.38 15.93 -16.35
C GLY A 70 -8.17 14.62 -16.27
N HIS A 71 -7.88 13.63 -17.11
CA HIS A 71 -8.54 12.31 -17.12
C HIS A 71 -7.75 11.25 -16.33
N GLY A 72 -6.96 11.69 -15.34
CA GLY A 72 -6.27 10.81 -14.41
C GLY A 72 -7.21 10.36 -13.29
N ALA A 73 -6.87 9.23 -12.67
CA ALA A 73 -7.51 8.85 -11.43
C ALA A 73 -7.38 9.98 -10.38
N PRO A 74 -8.46 10.33 -9.66
CA PRO A 74 -8.40 11.28 -8.57
C PRO A 74 -7.36 10.89 -7.51
N VAL A 75 -6.84 11.87 -6.78
CA VAL A 75 -5.96 11.62 -5.64
C VAL A 75 -6.73 10.79 -4.61
N ARG A 76 -6.07 9.76 -4.04
CA ARG A 76 -6.67 8.78 -3.11
C ARG A 76 -7.75 7.88 -3.75
N ASN A 77 -7.68 7.59 -5.04
CA ASN A 77 -8.62 6.64 -5.64
C ASN A 77 -8.47 5.23 -5.03
N LYS A 78 -9.60 4.53 -4.89
CA LYS A 78 -9.67 3.16 -4.36
C LYS A 78 -9.93 2.12 -5.44
N ASN A 79 -9.83 2.51 -6.71
CA ASN A 79 -10.21 1.66 -7.85
C ASN A 79 -9.36 0.39 -7.98
N ALA A 80 -8.13 0.40 -7.47
CA ALA A 80 -7.23 -0.75 -7.49
C ALA A 80 -7.32 -1.60 -6.21
N GLU A 81 -8.15 -1.22 -5.25
CA GLU A 81 -8.30 -1.95 -4.00
C GLU A 81 -9.19 -3.18 -4.22
N THR A 82 -8.69 -4.35 -3.81
CA THR A 82 -9.44 -5.62 -3.90
C THR A 82 -10.28 -5.83 -2.65
N HIS A 83 -9.61 -5.92 -1.50
CA HIS A 83 -10.18 -6.22 -0.19
C HIS A 83 -9.82 -5.17 0.88
N GLY A 84 -9.19 -4.06 0.49
CA GLY A 84 -8.81 -2.96 1.41
C GLY A 84 -7.67 -3.26 2.39
N ALA A 85 -7.25 -4.54 2.56
CA ALA A 85 -6.23 -4.92 3.54
C ALA A 85 -4.86 -4.22 3.38
N TYR A 86 -4.52 -3.74 2.18
CA TYR A 86 -3.31 -2.98 1.89
C TYR A 86 -3.61 -1.54 1.45
N SER A 87 -4.78 -1.02 1.80
CA SER A 87 -5.15 0.36 1.49
C SER A 87 -4.26 1.33 2.29
N LYS A 88 -3.96 2.47 1.68
CA LYS A 88 -3.19 3.52 2.33
C LYS A 88 -4.10 4.28 3.29
N VAL A 89 -3.76 4.24 4.58
CA VAL A 89 -4.47 4.97 5.63
C VAL A 89 -3.94 6.40 5.75
N TYR A 90 -4.85 7.35 5.90
CA TYR A 90 -4.52 8.75 6.14
C TYR A 90 -5.00 9.18 7.53
N PHE A 91 -4.19 9.96 8.25
CA PHE A 91 -4.49 10.39 9.62
C PHE A 91 -5.75 11.28 9.73
N ASP A 92 -6.10 12.00 8.67
CA ASP A 92 -7.32 12.81 8.60
C ASP A 92 -8.60 11.95 8.57
N GLU A 93 -8.51 10.70 8.12
CA GLU A 93 -9.62 9.75 8.05
C GLU A 93 -9.84 8.96 9.36
N LEU A 94 -8.91 9.04 10.32
CA LEU A 94 -9.02 8.35 11.61
C LEU A 94 -9.96 9.09 12.57
N SER A 95 -10.74 8.31 13.33
CA SER A 95 -11.56 8.80 14.43
C SER A 95 -10.71 9.38 15.58
N GLU A 96 -11.32 10.20 16.42
CA GLU A 96 -10.65 10.81 17.58
C GLU A 96 -10.16 9.73 18.57
N ASP A 97 -10.95 8.67 18.78
CA ASP A 97 -10.57 7.55 19.64
C ASP A 97 -9.36 6.78 19.08
N GLU A 98 -9.29 6.56 17.76
CA GLU A 98 -8.15 5.90 17.11
C GLU A 98 -6.88 6.75 17.20
N LYS A 99 -7.01 8.08 17.07
CA LYS A 99 -5.89 9.01 17.24
C LYS A 99 -5.35 8.99 18.67
N ALA A 100 -6.24 9.07 19.65
CA ALA A 100 -5.87 9.00 21.07
C ALA A 100 -5.21 7.65 21.41
N LEU A 101 -5.72 6.55 20.84
CA LEU A 101 -5.11 5.23 20.97
C LEU A 101 -3.68 5.22 20.44
N ILE A 102 -3.44 5.73 19.23
CA ILE A 102 -2.10 5.79 18.62
C ILE A 102 -1.16 6.67 19.45
N GLU A 103 -1.63 7.83 19.91
CA GLU A 103 -0.84 8.77 20.73
C GLU A 103 -0.47 8.16 22.10
N SER A 104 -1.33 7.32 22.66
CA SER A 104 -1.06 6.63 23.92
C SER A 104 -0.05 5.48 23.82
N VAL A 105 0.42 5.10 22.61
CA VAL A 105 1.49 4.11 22.43
C VAL A 105 2.83 4.80 22.67
N THR A 106 3.48 4.48 23.80
CA THR A 106 4.77 5.06 24.19
C THR A 106 5.94 4.23 23.65
N LEU A 107 7.19 4.63 23.92
CA LEU A 107 8.36 3.78 23.64
C LEU A 107 8.61 2.72 24.72
N ASP A 108 7.84 2.75 25.82
CA ASP A 108 7.98 1.74 26.86
C ASP A 108 7.42 0.41 26.38
N THR A 109 8.33 -0.53 26.17
CA THR A 109 8.00 -1.87 25.71
C THR A 109 7.21 -2.65 26.78
N GLY A 110 7.43 -2.36 28.07
CA GLY A 110 6.72 -3.00 29.18
C GLY A 110 5.23 -2.66 29.18
N GLU A 111 4.90 -1.37 29.23
CA GLU A 111 3.52 -0.89 29.18
C GLU A 111 2.78 -1.34 27.91
N ASN A 112 3.43 -1.26 26.75
CA ASN A 112 2.81 -1.66 25.48
C ASN A 112 2.50 -3.15 25.40
N THR A 113 3.43 -4.01 25.84
CA THR A 113 3.22 -5.47 25.84
C THR A 113 2.17 -5.88 26.85
N LEU A 114 2.10 -5.21 28.00
CA LEU A 114 1.05 -5.41 29.00
C LEU A 114 -0.33 -5.05 28.43
N ARG A 115 -0.44 -3.91 27.73
CA ARG A 115 -1.69 -3.49 27.10
C ARG A 115 -2.16 -4.47 26.02
N GLU A 116 -1.26 -4.97 25.18
CA GLU A 116 -1.58 -6.01 24.19
C GLU A 116 -2.06 -7.29 24.89
N LEU A 117 -1.43 -7.69 26.00
CA LEU A 117 -1.83 -8.85 26.79
C LEU A 117 -3.25 -8.67 27.34
N GLN A 118 -3.59 -7.49 27.88
CA GLN A 118 -4.94 -7.17 28.34
C GLN A 118 -5.98 -7.27 27.22
N SER A 119 -5.67 -6.74 26.03
CA SER A 119 -6.54 -6.84 24.85
C SER A 119 -6.77 -8.30 24.43
N LEU A 120 -5.70 -9.10 24.40
CA LEU A 120 -5.80 -10.52 24.04
C LEU A 120 -6.60 -11.32 25.07
N ILE A 121 -6.43 -11.06 26.37
CA ILE A 121 -7.23 -11.69 27.43
C ILE A 121 -8.70 -11.28 27.33
N ALA A 122 -8.99 -10.00 27.06
CA ALA A 122 -10.36 -9.54 26.85
C ALA A 122 -11.02 -10.26 25.67
N LYS A 123 -10.27 -10.42 24.56
CA LYS A 123 -10.72 -11.17 23.39
C LYS A 123 -10.92 -12.66 23.67
N GLU A 124 -10.03 -13.27 24.45
CA GLU A 124 -10.16 -14.66 24.91
C GLU A 124 -11.49 -14.84 25.67
N LYS A 125 -11.77 -13.98 26.66
CA LYS A 125 -13.00 -14.04 27.47
C LYS A 125 -14.26 -13.83 26.63
N ASP A 126 -14.23 -12.93 25.66
CA ASP A 126 -15.33 -12.71 24.73
C ASP A 126 -15.58 -13.94 23.84
N LEU A 127 -14.53 -14.56 23.31
CA LEU A 127 -14.65 -15.80 22.53
C LEU A 127 -15.18 -16.96 23.38
N GLU A 128 -14.66 -17.15 24.59
CA GLU A 128 -15.16 -18.17 25.54
C GLU A 128 -16.65 -17.97 25.84
N LYS A 129 -17.07 -16.73 26.06
CA LYS A 129 -18.48 -16.40 26.31
C LYS A 129 -19.35 -16.77 25.10
N ARG A 130 -18.94 -16.38 23.88
CA ARG A 130 -19.68 -16.70 22.64
C ARG A 130 -19.76 -18.20 22.37
N ILE A 131 -18.67 -18.94 22.62
CA ILE A 131 -18.65 -20.41 22.50
C ILE A 131 -19.63 -21.01 23.51
N LYS A 132 -19.61 -20.54 24.76
CA LYS A 132 -20.53 -21.02 25.81
C LYS A 132 -21.98 -20.76 25.44
N GLU A 133 -22.31 -19.57 24.95
CA GLU A 133 -23.66 -19.23 24.47
C GLU A 133 -24.13 -20.18 23.36
N LEU A 134 -23.28 -20.43 22.35
CA LEU A 134 -23.60 -21.36 21.25
C LEU A 134 -23.73 -22.82 21.71
N ASN A 135 -22.92 -23.25 22.68
CA ASN A 135 -22.98 -24.62 23.21
C ASN A 135 -24.20 -24.83 24.12
N THR A 136 -24.70 -23.77 24.77
CA THR A 136 -25.96 -23.82 25.54
C THR A 136 -27.20 -23.71 24.66
N ASP A 137 -27.06 -23.24 23.43
CA ASP A 137 -28.16 -23.08 22.50
C ASP A 137 -28.65 -24.43 21.96
N THR A 138 -29.73 -24.96 22.54
CA THR A 138 -30.37 -26.22 22.12
C THR A 138 -31.49 -26.00 21.11
N THR A 139 -31.69 -24.77 20.62
CA THR A 139 -32.81 -24.42 19.75
C THR A 139 -32.73 -24.98 18.33
N GLY A 140 -31.56 -25.49 17.91
CA GLY A 140 -31.34 -25.99 16.55
C GLY A 140 -31.33 -24.88 15.50
N ASN A 141 -31.19 -23.62 15.91
CA ASN A 141 -31.14 -22.48 15.01
C ASN A 141 -29.90 -22.52 14.09
N LEU A 142 -30.11 -22.14 12.83
CA LEU A 142 -29.09 -22.02 11.81
C LEU A 142 -28.60 -20.58 11.74
N TYR A 143 -27.28 -20.38 11.83
CA TYR A 143 -26.61 -19.08 11.81
C TYR A 143 -26.16 -18.73 10.40
N THR A 144 -26.33 -17.49 9.96
CA THR A 144 -25.84 -17.03 8.65
C THR A 144 -24.31 -16.91 8.66
N ASP A 145 -23.64 -17.63 7.76
CA ASP A 145 -22.18 -17.57 7.60
C ASP A 145 -21.80 -16.67 6.42
N LYS A 146 -22.54 -16.78 5.31
CA LYS A 146 -22.28 -15.99 4.09
C LYS A 146 -23.56 -15.69 3.33
N VAL A 147 -23.66 -14.48 2.81
CA VAL A 147 -24.70 -14.07 1.86
C VAL A 147 -24.04 -13.84 0.51
N VAL A 148 -24.48 -14.55 -0.52
CA VAL A 148 -24.01 -14.37 -1.90
C VAL A 148 -25.17 -13.84 -2.73
N GLU A 149 -25.02 -12.60 -3.19
CA GLU A 149 -25.95 -11.94 -4.10
C GLU A 149 -25.45 -12.07 -5.54
N MET A 150 -26.25 -12.68 -6.40
CA MET A 150 -26.07 -12.60 -7.85
C MET A 150 -26.84 -11.39 -8.35
N ARG A 151 -26.13 -10.41 -8.91
CA ARG A 151 -26.75 -9.23 -9.52
C ARG A 151 -26.71 -9.32 -11.04
N THR A 152 -27.83 -9.01 -11.68
CA THR A 152 -27.96 -8.92 -13.14
C THR A 152 -28.23 -7.47 -13.55
N PRO A 153 -27.82 -7.05 -14.75
CA PRO A 153 -28.21 -5.74 -15.28
C PRO A 153 -29.74 -5.61 -15.25
N GLY A 154 -30.23 -4.50 -14.68
CA GLY A 154 -31.66 -4.20 -14.70
C GLY A 154 -32.15 -4.11 -16.15
N LYS A 155 -33.33 -4.67 -16.43
CA LYS A 155 -34.02 -4.46 -17.71
C LYS A 155 -34.66 -3.07 -17.72
N GLU A 156 -33.86 -2.02 -17.85
CA GLU A 156 -34.38 -0.71 -18.23
C GLU A 156 -34.09 -0.49 -19.72
N GLY A 157 -35.13 -0.71 -20.54
CA GLY A 157 -35.21 -0.33 -21.96
C GLY A 157 -34.23 -1.01 -22.91
N GLU A 158 -34.74 -1.67 -23.96
CA GLU A 158 -33.93 -2.18 -25.08
C GLU A 158 -33.15 -1.08 -25.85
N ASP A 159 -33.33 0.21 -25.49
CA ASP A 159 -32.73 1.40 -26.12
C ASP A 159 -31.70 2.14 -25.24
N ALA A 160 -31.25 1.58 -24.10
CA ALA A 160 -30.22 2.22 -23.28
C ALA A 160 -28.81 1.91 -23.82
N ASP A 161 -28.16 2.92 -24.42
CA ASP A 161 -26.76 2.85 -24.86
C ASP A 161 -25.85 2.41 -23.68
N PRO A 162 -25.14 1.26 -23.77
CA PRO A 162 -24.21 0.81 -22.74
C PRO A 162 -23.08 1.82 -22.47
N TYR A 163 -22.84 2.73 -23.42
CA TYR A 163 -22.01 3.92 -23.29
C TYR A 163 -22.93 5.14 -23.30
N GLY A 164 -23.53 5.49 -22.15
CA GLY A 164 -24.50 6.59 -22.05
C GLY A 164 -24.13 7.85 -22.86
N ALA A 165 -25.15 8.60 -23.29
CA ALA A 165 -25.01 9.76 -24.18
C ALA A 165 -23.83 10.67 -23.79
N TYR A 166 -22.94 10.92 -24.76
CA TYR A 166 -21.83 11.87 -24.61
C TYR A 166 -22.39 13.27 -24.42
N ASN A 167 -22.47 13.74 -23.17
CA ASN A 167 -22.74 15.14 -22.89
C ASN A 167 -21.44 15.94 -23.11
N GLU A 168 -21.55 17.04 -23.87
CA GLU A 168 -20.45 17.97 -24.20
C GLU A 168 -19.77 18.58 -22.97
N ASP A 169 -20.45 18.56 -21.82
CA ASP A 169 -19.92 18.94 -20.52
C ASP A 169 -19.42 17.70 -19.78
N GLY A 170 -18.11 17.43 -19.84
CA GLY A 170 -17.43 16.25 -19.29
C GLY A 170 -17.49 16.10 -17.75
N LYS A 171 -18.68 16.05 -17.18
CA LYS A 171 -18.99 15.93 -15.76
C LYS A 171 -20.04 14.85 -15.49
N ASP A 172 -19.92 13.67 -16.07
CA ASP A 172 -20.62 12.50 -15.52
C ASP A 172 -19.74 11.26 -15.67
N ALA A 173 -19.56 10.55 -14.56
CA ALA A 173 -18.95 9.23 -14.58
C ALA A 173 -19.89 8.28 -15.34
N PRO A 174 -19.39 7.35 -16.16
CA PRO A 174 -20.23 6.33 -16.78
C PRO A 174 -20.75 5.41 -15.68
N GLN A 175 -21.92 5.73 -15.14
CA GLN A 175 -22.65 4.88 -14.23
C GLN A 175 -23.21 3.74 -15.10
N GLY A 176 -22.54 2.58 -15.10
CA GLY A 176 -23.05 1.38 -15.77
C GLY A 176 -24.48 1.05 -15.31
N PRO A 177 -25.22 0.24 -16.08
CA PRO A 177 -26.63 -0.05 -15.79
C PRO A 177 -26.81 -0.54 -14.36
N ALA A 178 -27.83 -0.01 -13.68
CA ALA A 178 -28.13 -0.37 -12.30
C ALA A 178 -28.33 -1.89 -12.19
N LEU A 179 -27.43 -2.54 -11.44
CA LEU A 179 -27.45 -3.98 -11.22
C LEU A 179 -28.52 -4.32 -10.16
N SER A 180 -29.58 -5.04 -10.55
CA SER A 180 -30.61 -5.55 -9.63
C SER A 180 -30.19 -6.93 -9.08
N VAL A 181 -30.51 -7.21 -7.82
CA VAL A 181 -30.30 -8.54 -7.21
C VAL A 181 -31.27 -9.53 -7.86
N ALA A 182 -30.74 -10.51 -8.58
CA ALA A 182 -31.53 -11.54 -9.24
C ALA A 182 -31.74 -12.78 -8.36
N MET A 183 -30.73 -13.11 -7.54
CA MET A 183 -30.78 -14.25 -6.63
C MET A 183 -29.92 -13.97 -5.41
N GLU A 184 -30.44 -14.29 -4.23
CA GLU A 184 -29.71 -14.24 -2.97
C GLU A 184 -29.62 -15.66 -2.40
N THR A 185 -28.40 -16.17 -2.25
CA THR A 185 -28.15 -17.45 -1.58
C THR A 185 -27.53 -17.19 -0.22
N THR A 186 -28.23 -17.60 0.85
CA THR A 186 -27.73 -17.50 2.22
C THR A 186 -27.19 -18.86 2.66
N ILE A 187 -25.88 -18.92 2.90
CA ILE A 187 -25.22 -20.10 3.47
C ILE A 187 -25.37 -20.01 4.97
N LYS A 188 -26.04 -21.01 5.57
CA LYS A 188 -26.22 -21.11 7.01
C LYS A 188 -25.40 -22.26 7.59
N SER A 189 -24.80 -22.05 8.75
CA SER A 189 -24.05 -23.05 9.52
C SER A 189 -24.77 -23.39 10.82
N SER A 190 -24.58 -24.61 11.31
CA SER A 190 -25.07 -25.02 12.64
C SER A 190 -24.37 -24.26 13.76
N ALA A 191 -25.02 -24.17 14.93
CA ALA A 191 -24.41 -23.65 16.16
C ALA A 191 -23.05 -24.32 16.46
N PHE A 192 -22.98 -25.64 16.27
CA PHE A 192 -21.77 -26.44 16.47
C PHE A 192 -20.62 -26.04 15.54
N GLU A 193 -20.90 -25.89 14.24
CA GLU A 193 -19.88 -25.50 13.25
C GLU A 193 -19.36 -24.08 13.53
N ARG A 194 -20.24 -23.18 13.99
CA ARG A 194 -19.86 -21.84 14.41
C ARG A 194 -19.02 -21.86 15.70
N ALA A 195 -19.39 -22.69 16.67
CA ALA A 195 -18.59 -22.89 17.89
C ALA A 195 -17.19 -23.43 17.53
N MET A 196 -17.09 -24.42 16.64
CA MET A 196 -15.81 -24.95 16.16
C MET A 196 -14.93 -23.88 15.49
N LYS A 197 -15.51 -23.01 14.66
CA LYS A 197 -14.79 -21.86 14.07
C LYS A 197 -14.30 -20.89 15.15
N LEU A 198 -15.11 -20.62 16.19
CA LEU A 198 -14.69 -19.76 17.30
C LEU A 198 -13.61 -20.40 18.17
N GLU A 199 -13.65 -21.73 18.37
CA GLU A 199 -12.61 -22.48 19.07
C GLU A 199 -11.26 -22.43 18.32
N ASP A 200 -11.25 -22.55 17.00
CA ASP A 200 -10.03 -22.36 16.21
C ASP A 200 -9.46 -20.93 16.37
N GLN A 201 -10.33 -19.92 16.42
CA GLN A 201 -9.90 -18.55 16.70
C GLN A 201 -9.40 -18.37 18.13
N LEU A 202 -10.01 -19.04 19.11
CA LEU A 202 -9.56 -19.04 20.50
C LEU A 202 -8.15 -19.62 20.61
N ASN A 203 -7.89 -20.77 19.96
CA ASN A 203 -6.55 -21.37 19.91
C ASN A 203 -5.51 -20.44 19.27
N LYS A 204 -5.89 -19.69 18.22
CA LYS A 204 -5.00 -18.68 17.63
C LYS A 204 -4.72 -17.52 18.59
N VAL A 205 -5.71 -17.08 19.36
CA VAL A 205 -5.53 -16.06 20.40
C VAL A 205 -4.62 -16.58 21.52
N HIS A 206 -4.84 -17.81 22.01
CA HIS A 206 -3.95 -18.46 22.97
C HIS A 206 -2.51 -18.54 22.46
N GLY A 207 -2.30 -18.93 21.21
CA GLY A 207 -0.97 -18.95 20.59
C GLY A 207 -0.30 -17.57 20.52
N ARG A 208 -1.08 -16.49 20.37
CA ARG A 208 -0.56 -15.11 20.44
C ARG A 208 -0.22 -14.71 21.87
N ILE A 209 -1.07 -15.06 22.84
CA ILE A 209 -0.83 -14.82 24.27
C ILE A 209 0.47 -15.48 24.70
N ILE A 210 0.68 -16.76 24.36
CA ILE A 210 1.91 -17.49 24.71
C ILE A 210 3.15 -16.77 24.13
N LYS A 211 3.13 -16.39 22.85
CA LYS A 211 4.25 -15.67 22.22
C LYS A 211 4.51 -14.31 22.86
N LEU A 212 3.46 -13.60 23.26
CA LEU A 212 3.60 -12.31 23.93
C LEU A 212 4.17 -12.49 25.34
N LEU A 213 3.74 -13.52 26.09
CA LEU A 213 4.31 -13.86 27.39
C LEU A 213 5.80 -14.23 27.28
N ASP A 214 6.20 -14.98 26.24
CA ASP A 214 7.61 -15.27 25.97
C ASP A 214 8.41 -13.99 25.68
N THR A 215 7.81 -13.03 24.98
CA THR A 215 8.41 -11.72 24.70
C THR A 215 8.58 -10.89 25.97
N ILE A 216 7.53 -10.84 26.82
CA ILE A 216 7.56 -10.14 28.12
C ILE A 216 8.66 -10.74 29.00
N LYS A 217 8.69 -12.07 29.13
CA LYS A 217 9.72 -12.77 29.91
C LYS A 217 11.12 -12.46 29.39
N SER A 218 11.31 -12.46 28.07
CA SER A 218 12.62 -12.16 27.47
C SER A 218 13.05 -10.72 27.76
N TYR A 219 12.13 -9.76 27.62
CA TYR A 219 12.38 -8.36 27.96
C TYR A 219 12.73 -8.17 29.44
N GLU A 220 11.98 -8.79 30.36
CA GLU A 220 12.28 -8.73 31.80
C GLU A 220 13.64 -9.31 32.15
N LEU A 221 14.02 -10.43 31.52
CA LEU A 221 15.33 -11.04 31.72
C LEU A 221 16.46 -10.15 31.19
N GLU A 222 16.25 -9.49 30.06
CA GLU A 222 17.21 -8.56 29.47
C GLU A 222 17.38 -7.30 30.34
N GLN A 223 16.28 -6.73 30.86
CA GLN A 223 16.34 -5.62 31.81
C GLN A 223 17.09 -5.99 33.10
N ARG A 224 16.81 -7.18 33.66
CA ARG A 224 17.57 -7.69 34.82
C ARG A 224 19.04 -7.93 34.50
N ARG A 225 19.36 -8.32 33.27
CA ARG A 225 20.74 -8.51 32.84
C ARG A 225 21.48 -7.19 32.71
N ILE A 226 20.88 -6.19 32.08
CA ILE A 226 21.45 -4.83 31.93
C ILE A 226 21.74 -4.25 33.32
N THR A 227 20.76 -4.27 34.21
CA THR A 227 20.93 -3.77 35.59
C THR A 227 22.02 -4.51 36.38
N LEU A 228 22.20 -5.82 36.16
CA LEU A 228 23.32 -6.57 36.77
C LEU A 228 24.67 -6.20 36.14
N GLU A 229 24.70 -5.97 34.82
CA GLU A 229 25.91 -5.54 34.10
C GLU A 229 26.33 -4.11 34.53
N GLU A 230 25.38 -3.20 34.71
CA GLU A 230 25.59 -1.85 35.26
C GLU A 230 26.19 -1.90 36.67
N LYS A 231 25.60 -2.69 37.58
CA LYS A 231 26.14 -2.89 38.93
C LYS A 231 27.56 -3.49 38.90
N ARG A 232 27.78 -4.46 38.02
CA ARG A 232 29.11 -5.07 37.85
C ARG A 232 30.13 -4.04 37.34
N TYR A 233 29.72 -3.17 36.43
CA TYR A 233 30.56 -2.09 35.91
C TYR A 233 30.89 -1.07 37.01
N ALA A 234 29.88 -0.62 37.78
CA ALA A 234 30.08 0.28 38.91
C ALA A 234 31.08 -0.29 39.94
N LEU A 235 30.89 -1.55 40.35
CA LEU A 235 31.82 -2.25 41.24
C LEU A 235 33.24 -2.36 40.65
N MET A 236 33.36 -2.57 39.33
CA MET A 236 34.66 -2.63 38.67
C MET A 236 35.34 -1.25 38.65
N LYS A 237 34.59 -0.17 38.45
CA LYS A 237 35.08 1.21 38.52
C LYS A 237 35.55 1.59 39.93
N GLN A 238 34.78 1.24 40.97
CA GLN A 238 35.18 1.42 42.37
C GLN A 238 36.44 0.63 42.72
N LYS A 239 36.55 -0.62 42.27
CA LYS A 239 37.77 -1.43 42.47
C LYS A 239 39.01 -0.85 41.79
N ILE A 240 38.86 -0.17 40.65
CA ILE A 240 39.96 0.45 39.92
C ILE A 240 40.36 1.78 40.55
N SER A 241 39.40 2.62 40.93
CA SER A 241 39.65 3.92 41.57
C SER A 241 40.15 3.77 43.01
N GLY A 242 39.75 2.70 43.71
CA GLY A 242 40.07 2.47 45.11
C GLY A 242 39.25 3.36 46.07
N GLU A 243 38.35 4.19 45.54
CA GLU A 243 37.41 5.01 46.28
C GLU A 243 36.06 4.27 46.31
N TYR A 244 35.57 4.04 47.53
CA TYR A 244 34.29 3.41 47.77
C TYR A 244 33.35 4.48 48.30
N ASP A 245 32.21 4.67 47.63
CA ASP A 245 31.14 5.47 48.18
C ASP A 245 30.47 4.64 49.28
N VAL A 246 30.46 5.17 50.50
CA VAL A 246 29.93 4.45 51.67
C VAL A 246 28.75 5.26 52.18
N ASP A 247 27.58 4.62 52.18
CA ASP A 247 26.37 5.23 52.68
C ASP A 247 26.59 5.64 54.16
N PRO A 248 26.49 6.93 54.49
CA PRO A 248 26.77 7.43 55.84
C PRO A 248 25.78 6.93 56.90
N ASP A 249 24.59 6.47 56.51
CA ASP A 249 23.55 5.99 57.42
C ASP A 249 23.62 4.48 57.66
N THR A 250 24.02 3.69 56.66
CA THR A 250 24.09 2.22 56.76
C THR A 250 25.50 1.67 56.91
N GLY A 251 26.53 2.43 56.50
CA GLY A 251 27.93 2.00 56.45
C GLY A 251 28.21 0.94 55.39
N GLU A 252 27.26 0.67 54.50
CA GLU A 252 27.41 -0.23 53.36
C GLU A 252 28.02 0.52 52.17
N ILE A 253 28.74 -0.20 51.31
CA ILE A 253 29.25 0.36 50.06
C ILE A 253 28.05 0.59 49.13
N ASP A 254 27.89 1.80 48.62
CA ASP A 254 26.88 2.11 47.62
C ASP A 254 27.36 1.63 46.24
N ASP A 255 26.81 0.50 45.81
CA ASP A 255 27.11 -0.14 44.52
C ASP A 255 26.23 0.40 43.38
N SER A 256 25.40 1.42 43.62
CA SER A 256 24.48 1.95 42.63
C SER A 256 25.23 2.65 41.49
N TYR A 257 24.78 2.42 40.26
CA TYR A 257 25.33 3.11 39.10
C TYR A 257 24.81 4.55 39.09
N THR A 258 25.68 5.50 39.39
CA THR A 258 25.47 6.92 39.13
C THR A 258 26.03 7.25 37.76
N GLU A 259 25.19 7.77 36.88
CA GLU A 259 25.63 8.35 35.61
C GLU A 259 26.39 9.63 35.97
N ASP A 260 27.73 9.56 35.97
CA ASP A 260 28.56 10.75 36.17
C ASP A 260 28.09 11.81 35.17
N SER A 261 27.56 12.93 35.69
CA SER A 261 27.17 14.08 34.88
C SER A 261 28.39 14.87 34.35
N GLU A 262 29.54 14.22 34.16
CA GLU A 262 30.83 14.83 33.89
C GLU A 262 31.24 14.88 32.40
N ASP A 263 30.34 14.61 31.45
CA ASP A 263 30.58 14.91 30.03
C ASP A 263 29.91 16.23 29.61
N GLY A 264 29.96 17.22 30.52
CA GLY A 264 29.35 18.53 30.38
C GLY A 264 30.33 19.70 30.43
N GLU A 265 31.63 19.51 30.20
CA GLU A 265 32.56 20.64 30.03
C GLU A 265 33.89 20.20 29.35
N VAL A 266 33.92 20.19 28.01
CA VAL A 266 35.11 20.60 27.23
C VAL A 266 34.70 21.20 25.88
#